data_AF-A0A6M3M1G9-F1
#
_entry.id   AF-A0A6M3M1G9-F1
#
_cell.length_a   1.000
_cell.length_b   1.000
_cell.length_c   1.000
_cell.angle_alpha   90.00
_cell.angle_beta   90.00
_cell.angle_gamma   90.00
#
_symmetry.space_group_name_H-M   'P 1'
#
loop_
_entity.id
_entity.type
_entity.pdbx_description
1 polymer ?
#
loop_
_entity_poly.entity_id
_entity_poly.type
_entity_poly.pdbx_seq_one_letter_code
_entity_poly.pdbx_strand_id
1 'polypeptide(L)'
;MEEGLKYDEGKQGWYPLPLEVLRPLADVFLAGEKKYKTFNCLQPFKDQNRRFYDATMRHLEACQLDPLAKDEETGCYHAAQAAFSILMRLYHCKKEAVCGTKIVGVM
;
A
#
# COMPACT_ATOMS: atom_id res chain seq x y z
N MET A 1 -17.37 8.05 -40.52
CA MET A 1 -16.23 8.01 -39.57
C MET A 1 -15.92 6.53 -39.37
N GLU A 2 -14.68 6.11 -39.58
CA GLU A 2 -14.26 4.75 -39.17
C GLU A 2 -13.94 4.77 -37.68
N GLU A 3 -14.53 3.86 -36.91
CA GLU A 3 -14.23 3.70 -35.49
C GLU A 3 -12.89 2.96 -35.31
N GLY A 4 -12.11 3.39 -34.32
CA GLY A 4 -10.85 2.74 -33.98
C GLY A 4 -11.08 1.41 -33.25
N LEU A 5 -10.40 0.35 -33.70
CA LEU A 5 -10.44 -0.96 -33.06
C LEU A 5 -9.41 -1.06 -31.93
N LYS A 6 -9.83 -1.50 -30.74
CA LYS A 6 -8.95 -1.73 -29.59
C LYS A 6 -9.31 -3.03 -28.88
N TYR A 7 -8.31 -3.86 -28.58
CA TYR A 7 -8.47 -5.12 -27.86
C TYR A 7 -8.05 -4.98 -26.40
N ASP A 8 -8.95 -4.48 -25.56
CA ASP A 8 -8.73 -4.36 -24.11
C ASP A 8 -9.77 -5.10 -23.25
N GLU A 9 -10.60 -5.93 -23.87
CA GLU A 9 -11.46 -6.88 -23.17
C GLU A 9 -10.64 -7.78 -22.24
N GLY A 10 -11.08 -7.90 -20.98
CA GLY A 10 -10.41 -8.67 -19.94
C GLY A 10 -9.12 -8.05 -19.38
N LYS A 11 -8.64 -6.91 -19.89
CA LYS A 11 -7.48 -6.20 -19.32
C LYS A 11 -7.88 -5.40 -18.08
N GLN A 12 -6.93 -5.18 -17.18
CA GLN A 12 -7.15 -4.36 -15.99
C GLN A 12 -7.60 -2.96 -16.37
N GLY A 13 -8.85 -2.62 -16.03
CA GLY A 13 -9.38 -1.28 -16.15
C GLY A 13 -8.79 -0.37 -15.07
N TRP A 14 -8.13 0.71 -15.48
CA TRP A 14 -7.63 1.75 -14.59
C TRP A 14 -8.58 2.94 -14.47
N TYR A 15 -9.41 3.17 -15.50
CA TYR A 15 -10.34 4.30 -15.54
C TYR A 15 -11.36 4.33 -14.38
N PRO A 16 -11.89 3.19 -13.90
CA PRO A 16 -12.84 3.20 -12.78
C PRO A 16 -12.23 3.59 -11.41
N LEU A 17 -10.91 3.76 -11.29
CA LEU A 17 -10.23 4.05 -10.04
C LEU A 17 -10.08 5.57 -9.85
N PRO A 18 -10.90 6.22 -9.00
CA PRO A 18 -10.89 7.67 -8.89
C PRO A 18 -9.60 8.13 -8.18
N LEU A 19 -8.75 8.87 -8.90
CA LEU A 19 -7.45 9.28 -8.37
C LEU A 19 -7.56 10.21 -7.16
N GLU A 20 -8.68 10.91 -6.99
CA GLU A 20 -8.94 11.71 -5.79
C GLU A 20 -9.00 10.86 -4.51
N VAL A 21 -9.56 9.64 -4.60
CA VAL A 21 -9.62 8.69 -3.48
C VAL A 21 -8.23 8.15 -3.15
N LEU A 22 -7.36 8.05 -4.16
CA LEU A 22 -5.99 7.57 -3.98
C LEU A 22 -4.99 8.66 -3.60
N ARG A 23 -5.36 9.94 -3.69
CA ARG A 23 -4.44 11.06 -3.40
C ARG A 23 -3.76 10.93 -2.03
N PRO A 24 -4.47 10.60 -0.92
CA PRO A 24 -3.81 10.42 0.37
C PRO A 24 -2.76 9.31 0.38
N LEU A 25 -2.93 8.26 -0.43
CA LEU A 25 -1.95 7.19 -0.56
C LEU A 25 -0.69 7.69 -1.27
N ALA A 26 -0.83 8.55 -2.29
CA ALA A 26 0.30 9.18 -2.97
C ALA A 26 1.14 10.05 -2.01
N ASP A 27 0.49 10.76 -1.08
CA ASP A 27 1.18 11.54 -0.04
C ASP A 27 2.04 10.64 0.88
N VAL A 28 1.54 9.45 1.24
CA VAL A 28 2.31 8.46 2.03
C VAL A 28 3.53 7.95 1.25
N PHE A 29 3.39 7.69 -0.06
CA PHE A 29 4.54 7.32 -0.90
C PHE A 29 5.58 8.44 -0.97
N LEU A 30 5.14 9.70 -1.11
CA LEU A 30 6.02 10.86 -1.11
C LEU A 30 6.74 11.05 0.24
N ALA A 31 6.03 10.86 1.36
CA ALA A 31 6.64 10.90 2.69
C ALA A 31 7.71 9.81 2.85
N GLY A 32 7.43 8.59 2.39
CA GLY A 32 8.39 7.48 2.39
C GLY A 32 9.61 7.73 1.47
N GLU A 33 9.41 8.34 0.30
CA GLU A 33 10.48 8.73 -0.60
C GLU A 33 11.40 9.77 0.03
N LYS A 34 10.84 10.83 0.63
CA LYS A 34 11.60 11.88 1.33
C LYS A 34 12.43 11.32 2.50
N LYS A 35 11.89 10.37 3.25
CA LYS A 35 12.55 9.78 4.43
C LYS A 35 13.61 8.74 4.06
N TYR A 36 13.39 8.00 2.98
CA TYR A 36 14.26 6.89 2.58
C TYR A 36 14.82 7.11 1.17
N LYS A 37 14.10 6.63 0.15
CA LYS A 37 14.40 6.76 -1.27
C LYS A 37 13.18 6.34 -2.07
N THR A 38 13.11 6.72 -3.34
CA THR A 38 12.09 6.26 -4.27
C THR A 38 12.00 4.73 -4.25
N PHE A 39 10.78 4.21 -4.09
CA PHE A 39 10.48 2.77 -4.06
C PHE A 39 11.21 1.95 -2.97
N ASN A 40 11.66 2.57 -1.88
CA ASN A 40 12.24 1.84 -0.75
C ASN A 40 11.29 0.75 -0.21
N CYS A 41 9.98 1.03 -0.20
CA CYS A 41 8.96 0.09 0.24
C CYS A 41 8.89 -1.21 -0.58
N LEU A 42 9.42 -1.25 -1.82
CA LEU A 42 9.41 -2.44 -2.67
C LEU A 42 10.61 -3.37 -2.45
N GLN A 43 11.59 -2.94 -1.66
CA GLN A 43 12.80 -3.71 -1.35
C GLN A 43 12.47 -4.89 -0.40
N PRO A 44 13.26 -5.97 -0.39
CA PRO A 44 13.06 -7.06 0.56
C PRO A 44 13.30 -6.58 2.00
N PHE A 45 12.41 -6.95 2.92
CA PHE A 45 12.59 -6.70 4.36
C PHE A 45 12.61 -8.02 5.13
N LYS A 46 13.49 -8.10 6.13
CA LYS A 46 13.40 -9.16 7.15
C LYS A 46 12.08 -9.06 7.89
N ASP A 47 11.38 -10.18 8.04
CA ASP A 47 10.09 -10.32 8.74
C ASP A 47 8.98 -9.38 8.22
N GLN A 48 8.95 -9.14 6.91
CA GLN A 48 8.03 -8.19 6.28
C GLN A 48 6.56 -8.43 6.62
N ASN A 49 6.09 -9.69 6.65
CA ASN A 49 4.72 -10.03 7.02
C ASN A 49 4.34 -9.44 8.40
N ARG A 50 5.15 -9.73 9.43
CA ARG A 50 4.94 -9.21 10.79
C ARG A 50 5.09 -7.69 10.83
N ARG A 51 6.15 -7.14 10.23
CA ARG A 51 6.46 -5.70 10.31
C ARG A 51 5.38 -4.83 9.68
N PHE A 52 4.84 -5.23 8.53
CA PHE A 52 3.75 -4.50 7.91
C PHE A 52 2.42 -4.72 8.65
N TYR A 53 2.19 -5.89 9.25
CA TYR A 53 1.04 -6.09 10.14
C TYR A 53 1.09 -5.16 11.37
N ASP A 54 2.22 -5.11 12.07
CA ASP A 54 2.44 -4.24 13.23
C ASP A 54 2.28 -2.75 12.85
N ALA A 55 2.75 -2.35 11.65
CA ALA A 55 2.55 -1.00 11.13
C ALA A 55 1.07 -0.71 10.85
N THR A 56 0.35 -1.62 10.17
CA THR A 56 -1.09 -1.48 9.93
C THR A 56 -1.85 -1.29 11.24
N MET A 57 -1.58 -2.11 12.26
CA MET A 57 -2.32 -2.04 13.52
C MET A 57 -2.10 -0.73 14.28
N ARG A 58 -0.86 -0.20 14.31
CA ARG A 58 -0.58 1.11 14.93
C ARG A 58 -1.33 2.27 14.28
N HIS A 59 -1.46 2.25 12.95
CA HIS A 59 -2.24 3.29 12.25
C HIS A 59 -3.75 3.07 12.38
N LEU A 60 -4.23 1.82 12.41
CA LEU A 60 -5.64 1.54 12.63
C LEU A 60 -6.10 1.94 14.04
N GLU A 61 -5.29 1.73 15.08
CA GLU A 61 -5.59 2.16 16.44
C GLU A 61 -5.83 3.68 16.50
N ALA A 62 -4.92 4.49 15.96
CA ALA A 62 -5.09 5.93 15.90
C ALA A 62 -6.33 6.35 15.07
N CYS A 63 -6.53 5.70 13.91
CA CYS A 63 -7.67 5.94 13.03
C CYS A 63 -9.02 5.53 13.67
N GLN A 64 -9.03 4.55 14.56
CA GLN A 64 -10.23 4.09 15.25
C GLN A 64 -10.73 5.16 16.23
N LEU A 65 -9.82 5.88 16.87
CA LEU A 65 -10.15 6.97 17.79
C LEU A 65 -10.56 8.25 17.03
N ASP A 66 -9.87 8.58 15.95
CA ASP A 66 -10.21 9.69 15.06
C ASP A 66 -9.91 9.32 13.58
N PRO A 67 -10.96 9.16 12.74
CA PRO A 67 -10.79 8.83 11.33
C PRO A 67 -9.98 9.84 10.51
N LEU A 68 -9.87 11.09 10.97
CA LEU A 68 -9.13 12.17 10.32
C LEU A 68 -7.79 12.46 10.99
N ALA A 69 -7.39 11.66 11.99
CA ALA A 69 -6.11 11.81 12.64
C ALA A 69 -4.96 11.78 11.62
N LYS A 70 -4.01 12.68 11.81
CA LYS A 70 -2.76 12.76 11.04
C LYS A 70 -1.58 12.40 11.91
N ASP A 71 -0.65 11.69 11.31
CA ASP A 71 0.62 11.34 11.91
C ASP A 71 1.55 12.55 11.93
N GLU A 72 2.13 12.85 13.08
CA GLU A 72 2.96 14.05 13.29
C GLU A 72 4.26 14.01 12.48
N GLU A 73 4.81 12.82 12.22
CA GLU A 73 6.07 12.66 11.49
C GLU A 73 5.88 12.91 9.98
N THR A 74 4.81 12.36 9.42
CA THR A 74 4.58 12.36 7.96
C THR A 74 3.58 13.41 7.49
N GLY A 75 2.75 13.94 8.38
CA GLY A 75 1.60 14.78 8.04
C GLY A 75 0.47 14.05 7.32
N CYS A 76 0.58 12.72 7.17
CA CYS A 76 -0.38 11.90 6.43
C CYS A 76 -1.48 11.36 7.35
N TYR A 77 -2.67 11.10 6.80
CA TYR A 77 -3.75 10.44 7.55
C TYR A 77 -3.33 9.04 8.01
N HIS A 78 -3.64 8.69 9.27
CA HIS A 78 -3.40 7.33 9.76
C HIS A 78 -4.15 6.29 8.92
N ALA A 79 -5.38 6.57 8.47
CA ALA A 79 -6.12 5.70 7.55
C ALA A 79 -5.35 5.41 6.25
N ALA A 80 -4.71 6.42 5.66
CA ALA A 80 -3.92 6.26 4.44
C ALA A 80 -2.65 5.45 4.68
N GLN A 81 -1.98 5.65 5.83
CA GLN A 81 -0.81 4.86 6.21
C GLN A 81 -1.17 3.41 6.56
N ALA A 82 -2.34 3.16 7.13
CA ALA A 82 -2.86 1.81 7.34
C ALA A 82 -3.11 1.10 5.98
N ALA A 83 -3.76 1.79 5.04
CA ALA A 83 -4.00 1.31 3.69
C ALA A 83 -2.69 1.01 2.94
N PHE A 84 -1.72 1.92 3.02
CA PHE A 84 -0.36 1.69 2.52
C PHE A 84 0.27 0.43 3.13
N SER A 85 0.27 0.32 4.46
CA SER A 85 0.93 -0.77 5.18
C SER A 85 0.33 -2.14 4.81
N ILE A 86 -1.00 -2.24 4.70
CA ILE A 86 -1.66 -3.51 4.35
C ILE A 86 -1.44 -3.87 2.87
N LEU A 87 -1.42 -2.88 1.97
CA LEU A 87 -1.08 -3.11 0.55
C LEU A 87 0.37 -3.57 0.40
N MET A 88 1.29 -2.97 1.14
CA MET A 88 2.69 -3.38 1.15
C MET A 88 2.87 -4.78 1.75
N ARG A 89 2.12 -5.12 2.81
CA ARG A 89 2.07 -6.51 3.32
C ARG A 89 1.65 -7.48 2.23
N LEU A 90 0.55 -7.20 1.52
CA LEU A 90 0.05 -8.05 0.44
C LEU A 90 1.09 -8.19 -0.69
N TYR A 91 1.71 -7.09 -1.12
CA TYR A 91 2.75 -7.08 -2.14
C TYR A 91 3.89 -8.04 -1.79
N HIS A 92 4.39 -7.92 -0.56
CA HIS A 92 5.51 -8.69 -0.05
C HIS A 92 5.16 -10.17 0.14
N CYS A 93 4.00 -10.49 0.72
CA CYS A 93 3.53 -11.87 0.83
C CYS A 93 3.29 -12.53 -0.54
N LYS A 94 2.77 -11.80 -1.53
CA LYS A 94 2.64 -12.32 -2.91
C LYS A 94 4.00 -12.64 -3.52
N LYS A 95 5.02 -11.81 -3.28
CA LYS A 95 6.39 -12.07 -3.75
C LYS A 95 7.04 -13.27 -3.06
N GLU A 96 6.85 -13.44 -1.76
CA GLU A 96 7.32 -14.63 -1.02
C GLU A 96 6.68 -15.91 -1.55
N ALA A 97 5.37 -15.91 -1.75
CA ALA A 97 4.63 -17.07 -2.23
C ALA A 97 5.08 -17.51 -3.63
N VAL A 98 5.35 -16.56 -4.53
CA VAL A 98 5.87 -16.85 -5.89
C VAL A 98 7.32 -17.38 -5.85
N CYS A 99 8.11 -17.03 -4.83
CA CYS A 99 9.49 -17.48 -4.68
C CYS A 99 9.61 -18.89 -4.03
N GLY A 100 8.48 -19.53 -3.68
CA GLY A 100 8.47 -20.85 -3.04
C GLY A 100 8.83 -20.84 -1.55
N THR A 101 8.96 -19.66 -0.94
CA THR A 101 9.13 -19.52 0.51
C THR A 101 7.78 -19.76 1.18
N LYS A 102 7.68 -20.80 2.02
CA LYS A 102 6.48 -21.00 2.86
C LYS A 102 6.25 -19.72 3.67
N ILE A 103 5.02 -19.21 3.67
CA ILE A 103 4.62 -18.15 4.59
C ILE A 103 4.76 -18.74 6.00
N VAL A 104 5.91 -18.51 6.64
CA VAL A 104 6.12 -18.84 8.04
C VAL A 104 5.36 -17.81 8.86
N GLY A 105 4.35 -18.27 9.60
CA GLY A 105 3.63 -17.43 10.55
C GLY A 105 2.12 -17.27 10.32
N VAL A 106 1.43 -18.34 9.95
CA VAL A 106 0.07 -18.55 10.46
C VAL A 106 0.15 -19.77 11.36
N MET A 107 0.49 -19.54 12.63
CA MET A 107 0.13 -20.44 13.74
C MET A 107 -1.20 -19.99 14.28
#